data_AF-A0A3M2A7C9-F1
#
_entry.id   AF-A0A3M2A7C9-F1
#
_cell.length_a   1.000
_cell.length_b   1.000
_cell.length_c   1.000
_cell.angle_alpha   90.00
_cell.angle_beta   90.00
_cell.angle_gamma   90.00
#
_symmetry.space_group_name_H-M   'P 1'
#
loop_
_entity.id
_entity.type
_entity.pdbx_description
1 polymer ?
#
loop_
_entity_poly.entity_id
_entity_poly.type
_entity_poly.pdbx_seq_one_letter_code
_entity_poly.pdbx_strand_id
1 'polypeptide(L)'
;PINDMGREQVINVWMSEQGPDWRLDLRESNMDLAILTAYQLARNWRGRVNLCMAVQDAETAEKAQQFLQELISLARLTRQTEAVVLERPFFDALTSAPQADLNIFGLPHQPDLKFVQQIVQQVDTSCIFVRDSGEESALA
;
A
#
# COMPACT_ATOMS: atom_id res chain seq x y z
N PRO A 1 12.58 -16.42 -18.11
CA PRO A 1 12.80 -14.96 -18.04
C PRO A 1 12.22 -14.42 -16.73
N ILE A 2 13.01 -13.73 -15.92
CA ILE A 2 12.44 -12.87 -14.88
C ILE A 2 11.91 -11.66 -15.67
N ASN A 3 10.59 -11.48 -15.71
CA ASN A 3 9.99 -10.28 -16.28
C ASN A 3 10.28 -9.11 -15.32
N ASP A 4 10.17 -7.87 -15.81
CA ASP A 4 10.38 -6.63 -15.05
C ASP A 4 9.58 -6.61 -13.72
N MET A 5 8.45 -7.33 -13.66
CA MET A 5 7.57 -7.51 -12.49
C MET A 5 7.79 -8.83 -11.74
N GLY A 6 9.04 -9.32 -11.69
CA GLY A 6 9.41 -10.49 -10.90
C GLY A 6 8.66 -11.77 -11.31
N ARG A 7 7.97 -12.38 -10.34
CA ARG A 7 7.15 -13.60 -10.50
C ARG A 7 5.65 -13.33 -10.62
N GLU A 8 5.22 -12.07 -10.54
CA GLU A 8 3.81 -11.68 -10.58
C GLU A 8 2.98 -12.41 -9.51
N GLN A 9 3.45 -12.47 -8.26
CA GLN A 9 2.78 -13.20 -7.15
C GLN A 9 2.42 -12.32 -5.96
N VAL A 10 3.23 -11.31 -5.64
CA VAL A 10 3.09 -10.52 -4.41
C VAL A 10 3.07 -9.03 -4.75
N ILE A 11 2.03 -8.35 -4.30
CA ILE A 11 1.88 -6.89 -4.44
C ILE A 11 1.89 -6.27 -3.04
N ASN A 12 2.74 -5.28 -2.80
CA ASN A 12 2.67 -4.42 -1.62
C ASN A 12 1.94 -3.12 -2.00
N VAL A 13 0.94 -2.74 -1.21
CA VAL A 13 0.28 -1.44 -1.31
C VAL A 13 0.64 -0.64 -0.07
N TRP A 14 1.32 0.48 -0.26
CA TRP A 14 1.81 1.32 0.83
C TRP A 14 0.81 2.42 1.17
N MET A 15 0.44 2.44 2.45
CA MET A 15 -0.54 3.35 3.00
C MET A 15 0.15 4.30 3.98
N SER A 16 -0.20 5.58 3.89
CA SER A 16 0.24 6.57 4.87
C SER A 16 -0.45 6.33 6.21
N GLU A 17 0.21 6.70 7.31
CA GLU A 17 -0.40 6.69 8.63
C GLU A 17 -1.66 7.57 8.64
N GLN A 18 -2.77 7.06 9.21
CA GLN A 18 -4.08 7.73 9.23
C GLN A 18 -4.43 8.34 10.60
N GLY A 19 -3.45 8.40 11.50
CA GLY A 19 -3.60 9.00 12.83
C GLY A 19 -3.74 10.54 12.77
N PRO A 20 -4.28 11.15 13.83
CA PRO A 20 -4.79 10.51 15.05
C PRO A 20 -6.23 10.00 14.92
N ASP A 21 -6.96 10.39 13.87
CA ASP A 21 -8.41 10.15 13.77
C ASP A 21 -8.77 8.73 13.29
N TRP A 22 -7.84 8.04 12.60
CA TRP A 22 -8.01 6.66 12.10
C TRP A 22 -9.32 6.43 11.35
N ARG A 23 -9.77 7.44 10.63
CA ARG A 23 -11.01 7.39 9.85
C ARG A 23 -10.77 6.63 8.56
N LEU A 24 -11.70 5.75 8.24
CA LEU A 24 -11.77 5.09 6.95
C LEU A 24 -12.35 6.04 5.90
N ASP A 25 -11.57 7.07 5.57
CA ASP A 25 -11.81 7.94 4.42
C ASP A 25 -10.67 7.77 3.41
N LEU A 26 -10.88 6.87 2.46
CA LEU A 26 -9.89 6.57 1.42
C LEU A 26 -9.72 7.71 0.41
N ARG A 27 -10.71 8.61 0.31
CA ARG A 27 -10.68 9.73 -0.63
C ARG A 27 -9.68 10.78 -0.19
N GLU A 28 -9.65 11.09 1.11
CA GLU A 28 -8.69 12.06 1.65
C GLU A 28 -7.24 11.56 1.55
N SER A 29 -7.05 10.24 1.44
CA SER A 29 -5.73 9.61 1.43
C SER A 29 -5.21 9.24 0.03
N ASN A 30 -5.97 9.50 -1.04
CA ASN A 30 -5.63 9.11 -2.43
C ASN A 30 -5.29 7.61 -2.57
N MET A 31 -6.07 6.75 -1.90
CA MET A 31 -5.79 5.32 -1.84
C MET A 31 -6.82 4.46 -2.58
N ASP A 32 -7.92 5.04 -3.08
CA ASP A 32 -8.98 4.27 -3.71
C ASP A 32 -8.47 3.58 -4.99
N LEU A 33 -7.81 4.32 -5.88
CA LEU A 33 -7.28 3.76 -7.11
C LEU A 33 -6.10 2.83 -6.84
N ALA A 34 -5.28 3.10 -5.82
CA ALA A 34 -4.18 2.23 -5.43
C ALA A 34 -4.68 0.84 -5.03
N ILE A 35 -5.70 0.78 -4.18
CA ILE A 35 -6.32 -0.47 -3.72
C ILE A 35 -7.02 -1.20 -4.87
N LEU A 36 -7.79 -0.48 -5.69
CA LEU A 36 -8.48 -1.06 -6.85
C LEU A 36 -7.50 -1.63 -7.88
N THR A 37 -6.39 -0.93 -8.12
CA THR A 37 -5.32 -1.38 -9.02
C THR A 37 -4.68 -2.66 -8.47
N ALA A 38 -4.31 -2.68 -7.19
CA ALA A 38 -3.75 -3.86 -6.54
C ALA A 38 -4.69 -5.06 -6.59
N TYR A 39 -5.98 -4.83 -6.29
CA TYR A 39 -7.01 -5.85 -6.32
C TYR A 39 -7.17 -6.46 -7.72
N GLN A 40 -7.24 -5.62 -8.76
CA GLN A 40 -7.40 -6.09 -10.13
C GLN A 40 -6.16 -6.86 -10.63
N LEU A 41 -4.95 -6.40 -10.30
CA LEU A 41 -3.70 -7.09 -10.64
C LEU A 41 -3.60 -8.42 -9.90
N ALA A 42 -3.83 -8.45 -8.60
CA ALA A 42 -3.80 -9.67 -7.80
C ALA A 42 -4.77 -10.74 -8.32
N ARG A 43 -5.97 -10.34 -8.77
CA ARG A 43 -6.92 -11.27 -9.42
C ARG A 43 -6.39 -11.85 -10.72
N ASN A 44 -5.77 -11.04 -11.57
CA ASN A 44 -5.19 -11.48 -12.83
C ASN A 44 -4.01 -12.43 -12.59
N TRP A 45 -3.18 -12.11 -11.61
CA TRP A 45 -1.99 -12.87 -11.21
C TRP A 45 -2.31 -14.11 -10.37
N ARG A 46 -3.53 -14.19 -9.80
CA ARG A 46 -3.86 -15.12 -8.71
C ARG A 46 -2.87 -14.98 -7.54
N GLY A 47 -2.42 -13.75 -7.33
CA GLY A 47 -1.43 -13.37 -6.33
C GLY A 47 -2.04 -12.89 -5.03
N ARG A 48 -1.17 -12.50 -4.10
CA ARG A 48 -1.52 -11.95 -2.79
C ARG A 48 -1.21 -10.46 -2.70
N VAL A 49 -1.94 -9.76 -1.85
CA VAL A 49 -1.74 -8.34 -1.57
C VAL A 49 -1.32 -8.18 -0.11
N ASN A 50 -0.28 -7.39 0.14
CA ASN A 50 0.03 -6.90 1.47
C ASN A 50 -0.33 -5.43 1.54
N LEU A 51 -1.21 -5.04 2.45
CA LEU A 51 -1.43 -3.64 2.79
C LEU A 51 -0.37 -3.26 3.85
N CYS A 52 0.57 -2.41 3.47
CA CYS A 52 1.72 -2.05 4.29
C CYS A 52 1.56 -0.65 4.88
N MET A 53 1.85 -0.49 6.17
CA MET A 53 1.90 0.82 6.83
C MET A 53 3.13 0.91 7.73
N ALA A 54 3.87 2.01 7.62
CA ALA A 54 4.97 2.33 8.53
C ALA A 54 4.47 3.26 9.65
N VAL A 55 4.85 2.98 10.89
CA VAL A 55 4.45 3.73 12.09
C VAL A 55 5.64 3.95 13.01
N GLN A 56 5.55 4.93 13.91
CA GLN A 56 6.68 5.34 14.76
C GLN A 56 6.78 4.60 16.09
N ASP A 57 5.70 4.02 16.58
CA ASP A 57 5.62 3.41 17.90
C ASP A 57 4.56 2.29 17.99
N ALA A 58 4.68 1.47 19.02
CA ALA A 58 3.82 0.31 19.26
C ALA A 58 2.33 0.66 19.48
N GLU A 59 2.01 1.81 20.10
CA GLU A 59 0.61 2.20 20.33
C GLU A 59 -0.06 2.53 18.98
N THR A 60 0.65 3.26 18.14
CA THR A 60 0.24 3.57 16.77
C THR A 60 0.16 2.30 15.92
N ALA A 61 1.06 1.32 16.15
CA ALA A 61 1.07 0.05 15.42
C ALA A 61 -0.19 -0.78 15.65
N GLU A 62 -0.70 -0.86 16.89
CA GLU A 62 -1.95 -1.56 17.18
C GLU A 62 -3.14 -0.93 16.47
N LYS A 63 -3.24 0.41 16.47
CA LYS A 63 -4.30 1.15 15.78
C LYS A 63 -4.22 0.99 14.26
N ALA A 64 -3.02 1.06 13.70
CA ALA A 64 -2.77 0.81 12.28
C ALA A 64 -3.17 -0.60 11.87
N GLN A 65 -2.87 -1.61 12.70
CA GLN A 65 -3.25 -2.99 12.40
C GLN A 65 -4.77 -3.16 12.38
N GLN A 66 -5.47 -2.57 13.35
CA GLN A 66 -6.94 -2.59 13.39
C GLN A 66 -7.55 -1.89 12.17
N PHE A 67 -7.04 -0.70 11.84
CA PHE A 67 -7.47 0.08 10.69
C PHE A 67 -7.34 -0.71 9.37
N LEU A 68 -6.17 -1.32 9.13
CA LEU A 68 -5.94 -2.10 7.92
C LEU A 68 -6.83 -3.35 7.84
N GLN A 69 -7.09 -4.01 8.97
CA GLN A 69 -7.99 -5.17 9.02
C GLN A 69 -9.44 -4.77 8.74
N GLU A 70 -9.88 -3.65 9.30
CA GLU A 70 -11.22 -3.11 9.03
C GLU A 70 -11.38 -2.75 7.56
N LEU A 71 -10.36 -2.10 6.97
CA LEU A 71 -10.32 -1.80 5.54
C LEU A 71 -10.41 -3.06 4.67
N ILE A 72 -9.61 -4.09 4.96
CA ILE A 72 -9.65 -5.37 4.22
C ILE A 72 -11.06 -5.97 4.26
N SER A 73 -11.70 -5.93 5.43
CA SER A 73 -13.04 -6.45 5.65
C SER A 73 -14.09 -5.66 4.85
N LEU A 74 -14.10 -4.33 4.97
CA LEU A 74 -15.10 -3.46 4.35
C LEU A 74 -14.98 -3.43 2.83
N ALA A 75 -13.75 -3.33 2.31
CA ALA A 75 -13.48 -3.36 0.87
C ALA A 75 -13.62 -4.78 0.27
N ARG A 76 -13.93 -5.79 1.10
CA ARG A 76 -14.09 -7.21 0.68
C ARG A 76 -12.92 -7.69 -0.18
N LEU A 77 -11.70 -7.30 0.18
CA LEU A 77 -10.49 -7.67 -0.55
C LEU A 77 -10.32 -9.20 -0.54
N THR A 78 -9.50 -9.72 -1.47
CA THR A 78 -9.34 -11.16 -1.63
C THR A 78 -8.87 -11.81 -0.33
N ARG A 79 -9.19 -13.10 -0.10
CA ARG A 79 -8.69 -13.87 1.07
C ARG A 79 -7.17 -13.92 1.17
N GLN A 80 -6.46 -13.52 0.13
CA GLN A 80 -4.99 -13.46 0.06
C GLN A 80 -4.50 -12.03 0.32
N THR A 81 -5.27 -11.21 1.06
CA THR A 81 -4.86 -9.87 1.48
C THR A 81 -4.47 -9.89 2.95
N GLU A 82 -3.29 -9.38 3.27
CA GLU A 82 -2.75 -9.33 4.64
C GLU A 82 -2.42 -7.88 5.03
N ALA A 83 -2.66 -7.53 6.30
CA ALA A 83 -2.21 -6.27 6.88
C ALA A 83 -0.80 -6.43 7.45
N VAL A 84 0.11 -5.54 7.06
CA VAL A 84 1.51 -5.53 7.46
C VAL A 84 1.87 -4.17 8.03
N VAL A 85 2.01 -4.09 9.36
CA VAL A 85 2.44 -2.86 10.05
C VAL A 85 3.90 -2.99 10.45
N LEU A 86 4.69 -1.97 10.11
CA LEU A 86 6.12 -1.89 10.41
C LEU A 86 6.38 -0.72 11.36
N GLU A 87 6.72 -1.03 12.62
CA GLU A 87 7.14 -0.03 13.61
C GLU A 87 8.59 0.40 13.34
N ARG A 88 8.77 1.34 12.41
CA ARG A 88 10.05 1.96 12.03
C ARG A 88 9.81 3.14 11.07
N PRO A 89 10.80 4.03 10.87
CA PRO A 89 10.74 5.07 9.85
C PRO A 89 10.41 4.51 8.46
N PHE A 90 9.68 5.27 7.65
CA PHE A 90 9.16 4.82 6.35
C PHE A 90 10.23 4.21 5.43
N PHE A 91 11.39 4.86 5.26
CA PHE A 91 12.45 4.32 4.40
C PHE A 91 13.08 3.03 4.93
N ASP A 92 13.11 2.84 6.25
CA ASP A 92 13.56 1.59 6.86
C ASP A 92 12.49 0.50 6.72
N ALA A 93 11.21 0.89 6.72
CA ALA A 93 10.09 0.00 6.45
C ALA A 93 10.14 -0.56 5.03
N LEU A 94 10.47 0.27 4.03
CA LEU A 94 10.57 -0.16 2.63
C LEU A 94 11.51 -1.35 2.42
N THR A 95 12.65 -1.39 3.13
CA THR A 95 13.63 -2.48 3.02
C THR A 95 13.29 -3.71 3.85
N SER A 96 12.42 -3.54 4.85
CA SER A 96 12.10 -4.56 5.84
C SER A 96 10.74 -5.21 5.61
N ALA A 97 9.92 -4.62 4.75
CA ALA A 97 8.65 -5.16 4.33
C ALA A 97 8.82 -6.51 3.62
N PRO A 98 7.78 -7.35 3.58
CA PRO A 98 7.78 -8.57 2.77
C PRO A 98 8.18 -8.27 1.34
N GLN A 99 9.06 -9.11 0.78
CA GLN A 99 9.47 -8.97 -0.61
C GLN A 99 8.24 -9.08 -1.53
N ALA A 100 8.10 -8.09 -2.42
CA ALA A 100 7.01 -8.01 -3.38
C ALA A 100 7.53 -7.83 -4.80
N ASP A 101 6.81 -8.41 -5.76
CA ASP A 101 7.06 -8.27 -7.20
C ASP A 101 6.69 -6.87 -7.71
N LEU A 102 5.74 -6.22 -7.02
CA LEU A 102 5.26 -4.87 -7.31
C LEU A 102 4.97 -4.11 -6.01
N ASN A 103 5.45 -2.88 -5.92
CA ASN A 103 5.05 -1.92 -4.89
C ASN A 103 4.13 -0.85 -5.51
N ILE A 104 3.01 -0.56 -4.85
CA ILE A 104 2.04 0.46 -5.24
C ILE A 104 2.01 1.53 -4.14
N PHE A 105 2.16 2.78 -4.53
CA PHE A 105 2.16 3.94 -3.64
C PHE A 105 1.11 4.96 -4.08
N GLY A 106 0.45 5.59 -3.11
CA GLY A 106 -0.31 6.81 -3.36
C GLY A 106 0.63 7.97 -3.72
N LEU A 107 0.22 8.80 -4.68
CA LEU A 107 0.94 9.97 -5.14
C LEU A 107 0.14 11.23 -4.80
N PRO A 108 0.65 12.11 -3.92
CA PRO A 108 -0.06 13.33 -3.57
C PRO A 108 -0.22 14.27 -4.78
N HIS A 109 -1.20 15.17 -4.72
CA HIS A 109 -1.46 16.14 -5.80
C HIS A 109 -0.23 16.96 -6.21
N GLN A 110 0.60 17.32 -5.23
CA GLN A 110 1.89 17.98 -5.44
C GLN A 110 3.01 16.99 -5.09
N PRO A 111 3.49 16.18 -6.06
CA PRO A 111 4.50 15.18 -5.78
C PRO A 111 5.88 15.80 -5.58
N ASP A 112 6.59 15.37 -4.55
CA ASP A 112 8.03 15.56 -4.46
C ASP A 112 8.74 14.47 -5.26
N LEU A 113 9.23 14.83 -6.45
CA LEU A 113 9.91 13.88 -7.34
C LEU A 113 11.21 13.34 -6.74
N LYS A 114 11.87 14.08 -5.83
CA LYS A 114 13.06 13.57 -5.13
C LYS A 114 12.66 12.45 -4.18
N PHE A 115 11.58 12.63 -3.44
CA PHE A 115 11.03 11.60 -2.57
C PHE A 115 10.64 10.33 -3.35
N VAL A 116 9.96 10.50 -4.51
CA VAL A 116 9.63 9.38 -5.42
C VAL A 116 10.89 8.65 -5.89
N GLN A 117 11.92 9.38 -6.30
CA GLN A 117 13.20 8.79 -6.72
C GLN A 117 13.88 8.03 -5.58
N GLN A 118 13.83 8.55 -4.36
CA GLN A 118 14.38 7.88 -3.19
C GLN A 118 13.64 6.57 -2.89
N ILE A 119 12.31 6.54 -3.02
CA ILE A 119 11.54 5.29 -2.89
C ILE A 119 12.06 4.29 -3.91
N VAL A 120 12.09 4.64 -5.20
CA VAL A 120 12.53 3.73 -6.28
C VAL A 120 13.96 3.22 -6.05
N GLN A 121 14.86 4.03 -5.49
CA GLN A 121 16.22 3.58 -5.16
C GLN A 121 16.26 2.62 -3.97
N GLN A 122 15.28 2.67 -3.07
CA GLN A 122 15.23 1.87 -1.85
C GLN A 122 14.56 0.51 -2.08
N VAL A 123 13.57 0.45 -2.97
CA VAL A 123 12.90 -0.80 -3.36
C VAL A 123 13.50 -1.32 -4.66
N ASP A 124 14.16 -2.49 -4.59
CA ASP A 124 14.81 -3.15 -5.74
C ASP A 124 13.80 -3.90 -6.64
N THR A 125 12.55 -3.41 -6.71
CA THR A 125 11.46 -4.03 -7.47
C THR A 125 10.56 -2.97 -8.12
N SER A 126 9.72 -3.41 -9.06
CA SER A 126 8.83 -2.53 -9.82
C SER A 126 7.95 -1.68 -8.90
N CYS A 127 7.79 -0.40 -9.25
CA CYS A 127 6.99 0.58 -8.50
C CYS A 127 5.92 1.21 -9.39
N ILE A 128 4.71 1.36 -8.88
CA ILE A 128 3.63 2.16 -9.48
C ILE A 128 3.21 3.24 -8.48
N PHE A 129 3.13 4.47 -8.96
CA PHE A 129 2.64 5.62 -8.21
C PHE A 129 1.29 6.03 -8.77
N VAL A 130 0.26 6.02 -7.92
CA VAL A 130 -1.14 6.18 -8.30
C VAL A 130 -1.69 7.44 -7.69
N ARG A 131 -2.42 8.22 -8.48
CA ARG A 131 -3.15 9.40 -8.00
C ARG A 131 -4.62 9.24 -8.34
N ASP A 132 -5.47 9.33 -7.34
CA ASP A 132 -6.92 9.29 -7.51
C ASP A 132 -7.38 10.52 -8.31
N SER A 133 -8.46 10.36 -9.06
CA SER A 133 -9.16 11.48 -9.70
C SER A 133 -10.12 12.18 -8.73
N GLY A 134 -10.50 11.50 -7.64
CA GLY A 134 -11.45 11.95 -6.62
C GLY A 134 -12.86 11.40 -6.80
N GLU A 135 -13.11 10.68 -7.90
CA GLU A 135 -14.39 10.03 -8.21
C GLU A 135 -14.39 8.54 -7.84
N GLU A 136 -13.22 7.97 -7.56
CA GLU A 136 -13.07 6.58 -7.16
C GLU A 136 -13.66 6.32 -5.77
N SER A 137 -14.06 5.08 -5.55
CA SER A 137 -14.41 4.60 -4.22
C SER A 137 -14.22 3.09 -4.15
N ALA A 138 -13.21 2.65 -3.40
CA ALA A 138 -12.95 1.24 -3.13
C ALA A 138 -13.93 0.64 -2.10
N LEU A 139 -14.68 1.48 -1.40
CA LEU A 139 -15.66 1.08 -0.37
C LEU A 139 -17.13 1.17 -0.84
N ALA A 140 -17.39 1.63 -2.07
CA ALA A 140 -18.74 1.82 -2.61
C ALA A 140 -19.42 0.51 -3.06
#